data_AF-A0A349B1D1-F1
#
_entry.id   AF-A0A349B1D1-F1
#
_cell.length_a   1.000
_cell.length_b   1.000
_cell.length_c   1.000
_cell.angle_alpha   90.00
_cell.angle_beta   90.00
_cell.angle_gamma   90.00
#
_symmetry.space_group_name_H-M   'P 1'
#
loop_
_entity.id
_entity.type
_entity.pdbx_description
1 polymer ?
#
loop_
_entity_poly.entity_id
_entity_poly.type
_entity_poly.pdbx_seq_one_letter_code
_entity_poly.pdbx_strand_id
1 'polypeptide(L)' 'MARISTRITELLGIDVPIIQAPMGWIARSQLASAVSEAGGLGIIETSSGELDNVKAEIAKMRDLTDKPFGVN' A
#
# COMPACT_ATOMS: atom_id res chain seq x y z
N MET A 1 -10.48 -15.11 1.08
CA MET A 1 -11.12 -14.45 2.25
C MET A 1 -12.45 -13.88 1.79
N ALA A 2 -13.48 -13.80 2.63
CA ALA A 2 -14.75 -13.20 2.22
C ALA A 2 -14.58 -11.68 2.08
N ARG A 3 -15.00 -11.11 0.95
CA ARG A 3 -14.94 -9.67 0.67
C ARG A 3 -15.98 -8.91 1.50
N ILE A 4 -15.57 -7.84 2.17
CA ILE A 4 -16.47 -6.97 2.94
C ILE A 4 -16.84 -5.77 2.06
N SER A 5 -18.08 -5.68 1.58
CA SER A 5 -18.50 -4.56 0.72
C SER A 5 -18.78 -3.30 1.53
N THR A 6 -18.05 -2.25 1.20
CA THR A 6 -18.21 -0.88 1.71
C THR A 6 -17.92 0.11 0.58
N ARG A 7 -18.29 1.39 0.79
CA ARG A 7 -17.91 2.47 -0.13
C ARG A 7 -16.40 2.54 -0.39
N ILE A 8 -15.57 2.19 0.60
CA ILE A 8 -14.11 2.25 0.49
C ILE A 8 -13.56 1.10 -0.34
N THR A 9 -14.02 -0.14 -0.10
CA THR A 9 -13.58 -1.31 -0.89
C THR A 9 -14.01 -1.20 -2.35
N GLU A 10 -15.16 -0.59 -2.62
CA GLU A 10 -15.65 -0.33 -3.99
C GLU A 10 -14.84 0.77 -4.67
N LEU A 11 -14.58 1.89 -3.98
CA LEU A 11 -13.82 3.02 -4.52
C LEU A 11 -12.36 2.65 -4.83
N LEU A 12 -11.71 1.89 -3.95
CA LEU A 12 -10.29 1.60 -4.03
C LEU A 12 -9.97 0.26 -4.70
N GLY A 13 -10.97 -0.59 -4.94
CA GLY A 13 -10.76 -1.92 -5.53
C GLY A 13 -10.03 -2.90 -4.62
N ILE A 14 -10.27 -2.83 -3.30
CA ILE A 14 -9.66 -3.71 -2.28
C ILE A 14 -10.70 -4.64 -1.64
N ASP A 15 -10.26 -5.72 -1.00
CA ASP A 15 -11.16 -6.75 -0.46
C ASP A 15 -11.63 -6.49 0.98
N VAL A 16 -10.78 -5.81 1.76
CA VAL A 16 -10.98 -5.54 3.18
C VAL A 16 -10.87 -4.02 3.41
N PRO A 17 -11.80 -3.38 4.15
CA PRO A 17 -11.80 -1.93 4.38
C PRO A 17 -10.75 -1.51 5.43
N ILE A 18 -9.52 -1.97 5.27
CA ILE A 18 -8.37 -1.66 6.13
C ILE A 18 -7.32 -0.94 5.29
N ILE A 19 -6.90 0.22 5.78
CA ILE A 19 -5.86 1.04 5.19
C ILE A 19 -4.70 1.09 6.18
N GLN A 20 -3.50 0.70 5.75
CA GLN A 20 -2.31 0.77 6.59
C GLN A 20 -1.80 2.22 6.66
N ALA A 21 -1.60 2.73 7.88
CA ALA A 21 -1.11 4.08 8.11
C ALA A 21 0.36 4.24 7.66
N PRO A 22 0.72 5.32 6.95
CA PRO A 22 2.11 5.58 6.54
C PRO A 22 2.96 5.89 7.77
N MET A 23 3.80 4.93 8.16
CA MET A 23 4.68 5.01 9.32
C MET A 23 6.08 5.39 8.86
N GLY A 24 6.54 6.60 9.17
CA GLY A 24 7.87 7.08 8.79
C GLY A 24 8.98 6.07 9.11
N TRP A 25 9.92 5.88 8.19
CA TRP A 25 11.01 4.89 8.22
C TRP A 25 10.59 3.42 8.14
N ILE A 26 9.31 3.09 8.32
CA ILE A 26 8.81 1.71 8.44
C ILE A 26 8.04 1.30 7.18
N ALA A 27 7.11 2.16 6.74
CA ALA A 27 6.16 1.85 5.68
C ALA A 27 6.79 1.98 4.28
N ARG A 28 7.66 1.04 3.95
CA ARG A 28 8.30 0.87 2.63
C ARG A 28 7.59 -0.22 1.81
N SER A 29 8.08 -0.48 0.60
CA SER A 29 7.48 -1.40 -0.37
C SER A 29 7.14 -2.78 0.21
N GLN A 30 7.98 -3.34 1.07
CA GLN A 30 7.74 -4.65 1.68
C GLN A 30 6.49 -4.68 2.57
N LEU A 31 6.31 -3.68 3.43
CA LEU A 31 5.13 -3.61 4.30
C LEU A 31 3.88 -3.28 3.49
N ALA A 32 3.97 -2.27 2.61
CA ALA A 32 2.84 -1.84 1.81
C ALA A 32 2.34 -2.97 0.89
N SER A 33 3.24 -3.67 0.19
CA SER A 33 2.87 -4.80 -0.68
C SER A 33 2.26 -5.95 0.11
N ALA A 34 2.78 -6.30 1.28
CA ALA A 34 2.21 -7.34 2.12
C ALA A 34 0.76 -7.02 2.55
N VAL A 35 0.47 -5.75 2.88
CA VAL A 35 -0.89 -5.30 3.21
C VAL A 35 -1.81 -5.36 1.99
N SER A 36 -1.33 -4.88 0.83
CA SER A 36 -2.09 -4.95 -0.42
C SER A 36 -2.40 -6.40 -0.79
N GLU A 37 -1.41 -7.30 -0.71
CA GLU A 37 -1.59 -8.75 -0.94
C GLU A 37 -2.56 -9.40 0.04
N ALA A 38 -2.60 -8.95 1.30
CA ALA A 38 -3.59 -9.39 2.27
C ALA A 38 -5.02 -8.89 1.99
N GLY A 39 -5.21 -8.00 0.99
CA GLY A 39 -6.50 -7.49 0.53
C GLY A 39 -6.89 -6.13 1.10
N GLY A 40 -6.00 -5.47 1.86
CA GLY A 40 -6.17 -4.08 2.29
C GLY A 40 -5.54 -3.09 1.30
N LEU A 41 -5.40 -1.83 1.71
CA LEU A 41 -4.60 -0.84 0.99
C LEU A 41 -3.29 -0.57 1.75
N GLY A 42 -2.17 -1.04 1.19
CA GLY A 42 -0.84 -0.63 1.65
C GLY A 42 -0.50 0.81 1.24
N ILE A 43 0.25 1.52 2.07
CA ILE A 43 0.70 2.90 1.80
C ILE A 43 2.21 3.01 2.00
N ILE A 44 2.92 3.43 0.96
CA ILE A 44 4.33 3.85 1.06
C ILE A 44 4.39 5.23 1.71
N GLU A 45 5.19 5.37 2.76
CA GLU A 45 5.55 6.68 3.31
C GLU A 45 6.69 7.31 2.51
N THR A 46 6.63 8.62 2.33
CA THR A 46 7.62 9.41 1.58
C THR A 46 8.38 10.41 2.44
N SER A 47 7.81 10.81 3.58
CA SER A 47 8.33 11.85 4.48
C SER A 47 9.77 11.63 4.95
N SER A 48 10.18 10.39 5.15
CA SER A 48 11.47 10.05 5.76
C SER A 48 12.52 9.60 4.76
N GLY A 49 12.23 9.67 3.45
CA GLY A 49 13.13 9.23 2.38
C GLY A 49 13.54 10.35 1.44
N GLU A 50 14.76 10.26 0.91
CA GLU A 50 15.17 11.05 -0.25
C GLU A 50 14.34 10.69 -1.47
N LEU A 51 14.15 11.65 -2.38
CA LEU A 51 13.26 11.51 -3.55
C LEU A 51 13.58 10.26 -4.39
N ASP A 52 14.84 9.97 -4.64
CA ASP A 52 15.24 8.82 -5.46
C ASP A 52 14.98 7.49 -4.75
N ASN A 53 15.13 7.45 -3.42
CA ASN A 53 14.77 6.27 -2.62
C ASN A 53 13.26 6.05 -2.66
N VAL A 54 12.46 7.11 -2.52
CA VAL A 54 11.00 7.02 -2.62
C VAL A 54 10.55 6.50 -3.99
N LYS A 55 11.16 6.99 -5.08
CA LYS A 55 10.88 6.49 -6.43
C LYS A 55 11.23 5.00 -6.57
N ALA A 56 12.36 4.58 -6.02
CA ALA A 56 12.76 3.18 -6.04
C ALA A 56 11.77 2.28 -5.28
N GLU A 57 11.27 2.74 -4.12
CA GLU A 57 10.25 2.03 -3.36
C GLU A 57 8.92 1.92 -4.12
N ILE A 58 8.48 3.00 -4.78
CA ILE A 58 7.26 2.98 -5.62
C ILE A 58 7.44 2.05 -6.82
N ALA A 59 8.61 2.06 -7.47
CA ALA A 59 8.89 1.16 -8.58
C ALA A 59 8.85 -0.31 -8.14
N LYS A 60 9.48 -0.62 -7.00
CA LYS A 60 9.55 -1.96 -6.43
C LYS A 60 8.18 -2.53 -6.05
N MET A 61 7.17 -1.70 -5.78
CA MET A 61 5.80 -2.20 -5.57
C MET A 61 5.29 -3.03 -6.75
N ARG A 62 5.64 -2.64 -7.98
CA ARG A 62 5.22 -3.35 -9.20
C ARG A 62 5.85 -4.73 -9.33
N ASP A 63 6.97 -4.97 -8.66
CA ASP A 63 7.62 -6.29 -8.62
C ASP A 63 7.04 -7.18 -7.50
N LEU A 64 6.35 -6.57 -6.51
CA LEU A 64 5.88 -7.25 -5.30
C LEU A 64 4.37 -7.52 -5.30
N THR A 65 3.57 -6.72 -6.01
CA THR A 65 2.11 -6.84 -6.03
C THR A 65 1.51 -6.19 -7.28
N ASP A 66 0.48 -6.83 -7.83
CA ASP A 66 -0.38 -6.25 -8.87
C ASP A 66 -1.60 -5.51 -8.27
N LYS A 67 -1.72 -5.46 -6.94
CA LYS A 67 -2.88 -4.90 -6.24
C LYS A 67 -2.72 -3.39 -5.99
N PRO A 68 -3.84 -2.66 -5.80
CA PRO A 68 -3.79 -1.23 -5.49
C PRO A 68 -2.96 -0.93 -4.24
N PHE A 69 -2.24 0.19 -4.28
CA PHE A 69 -1.53 0.75 -3.14
C PHE A 69 -1.53 2.29 -3.20
N GLY A 70 -1.27 2.94 -2.07
CA GLY A 70 -1.17 4.38 -1.93
C GLY A 70 0.25 4.87 -1.65
N VAL A 71 0.41 6.18 -1.69
CA VAL A 71 1.64 6.88 -1.31
C VAL A 71 1.25 8.09 -0.47
N ASN A 72 1.99 8.37 0.60
CA ASN A 72 1.76 9.52 1.49
C ASN A 72 3.04 10.33 1.74
#